data_AF-A0A0H5Q5J1-F1
#
_entry.id   AF-A0A0H5Q5J1-F1
#
_cell.length_a   1.000
_cell.length_b   1.000
_cell.length_c   1.000
_cell.angle_alpha   90.00
_cell.angle_beta   90.00
_cell.angle_gamma   90.00
#
_symmetry.space_group_name_H-M   'P 1'
#
loop_
_entity.id
_entity.type
_entity.pdbx_description
1 polymer ?
#
loop_
_entity_poly.entity_id
_entity_poly.type
_entity_poly.pdbx_seq_one_letter_code
_entity_poly.pdbx_strand_id
1 'polypeptide(L)'
;MVNTFWFNANDDGKELQITNAIVAFYQAIDAQMSNNALAENGHLIKVYDQADPEPRGPLLETTFSMTGLSGDTALPAEVALVASFQADPQSGVPQARRRGRIYVSGWGAATNAPDGRPKQTLITALNNAIASLQTDIFAIGTGTDLVLWGVYSRTSDSFAKITNGWVDNSWDTQRRRGISPTARTTWTQLP
;
A
#
# COMPACT_ATOMS: atom_id res chain seq x y z
N MET A 1 6.68 3.85 -5.60
CA MET A 1 5.43 3.06 -5.73
C MET A 1 4.26 3.95 -5.37
N VAL A 2 3.06 3.73 -5.93
CA VAL A 2 1.85 4.50 -5.58
C VAL A 2 0.75 3.50 -5.22
N ASN A 3 0.23 3.59 -4.01
CA ASN A 3 -0.93 2.84 -3.54
C ASN A 3 -2.11 3.80 -3.38
N THR A 4 -3.31 3.35 -3.73
CA THR A 4 -4.55 4.12 -3.57
C THR A 4 -5.38 3.47 -2.49
N PHE A 5 -5.79 4.27 -1.51
CA PHE A 5 -6.69 3.86 -0.44
C PHE A 5 -8.02 4.61 -0.62
N TRP A 6 -9.12 3.96 -0.26
CA TRP A 6 -10.46 4.53 -0.37
C TRP A 6 -11.14 4.50 0.98
N PHE A 7 -11.58 5.66 1.44
CA PHE A 7 -12.28 5.81 2.70
C PHE A 7 -13.65 6.41 2.44
N ASN A 8 -14.65 5.97 3.20
CA ASN A 8 -15.93 6.63 3.29
C ASN A 8 -15.99 7.28 4.67
N ALA A 9 -16.09 8.60 4.71
CA ALA A 9 -16.26 9.42 5.90
C ALA A 9 -17.47 10.34 5.66
N ASN A 10 -18.28 10.58 6.69
CA ASN A 10 -19.49 11.37 6.53
C ASN A 10 -19.23 12.88 6.56
N ASP A 11 -18.10 13.30 7.12
CA ASP A 11 -17.70 14.69 7.29
C ASP A 11 -16.25 14.92 6.82
N ASP A 12 -16.00 16.12 6.32
CA ASP A 12 -14.66 16.65 6.06
C ASP A 12 -13.88 16.83 7.38
N GLY A 13 -12.55 16.77 7.33
CA GLY A 13 -11.68 17.04 8.48
C GLY A 13 -11.04 15.80 9.11
N LYS A 14 -11.30 14.61 8.58
CA LYS A 14 -10.67 13.34 9.03
C LYS A 14 -9.40 13.01 8.26
N GLU A 15 -9.02 13.82 7.27
CA GLU A 15 -7.93 13.54 6.34
C GLU A 15 -6.61 13.40 7.09
N LEU A 16 -6.32 14.29 8.04
CA LEU A 16 -5.08 14.21 8.83
C LEU A 16 -5.01 12.92 9.65
N GLN A 17 -6.10 12.49 10.27
CA GLN A 17 -6.15 11.27 11.07
C GLN A 17 -5.98 10.02 10.18
N ILE A 18 -6.61 10.01 9.00
CA ILE A 18 -6.47 8.96 7.99
C ILE A 18 -5.01 8.88 7.51
N THR A 19 -4.38 10.02 7.19
CA THR A 19 -2.98 10.04 6.76
C THR A 19 -2.05 9.56 7.87
N ASN A 20 -2.28 9.93 9.13
CA ASN A 20 -1.52 9.42 10.27
C ASN A 20 -1.64 7.88 10.41
N ALA A 21 -2.82 7.31 10.21
CA ALA A 21 -3.01 5.85 10.23
C ALA A 21 -2.25 5.17 9.07
N ILE A 22 -2.22 5.76 7.89
CA ILE A 22 -1.41 5.26 6.75
C ILE A 22 0.08 5.34 7.06
N VAL A 23 0.55 6.42 7.69
CA VAL A 23 1.94 6.56 8.12
C VAL A 23 2.31 5.49 9.15
N ALA A 24 1.47 5.28 10.16
CA ALA A 24 1.66 4.23 11.16
C ALA A 24 1.73 2.83 10.53
N PHE A 25 0.89 2.55 9.53
CA PHE A 25 0.96 1.31 8.75
C PHE A 25 2.34 1.08 8.11
N TYR A 26 2.90 2.08 7.43
CA TYR A 26 4.22 1.95 6.81
C TYR A 26 5.36 1.88 7.82
N GLN A 27 5.29 2.67 8.90
CA GLN A 27 6.30 2.65 9.97
C GLN A 27 6.28 1.33 10.75
N ALA A 28 5.15 0.64 10.85
CA ALA A 28 5.07 -0.67 11.50
C ALA A 28 5.88 -1.77 10.77
N ILE A 29 6.26 -1.56 9.51
CA ILE A 29 6.97 -2.53 8.68
C ILE A 29 8.31 -2.01 8.16
N ASP A 30 8.68 -0.76 8.43
CA ASP A 30 9.86 -0.11 7.86
C ASP A 30 11.18 -0.78 8.29
N ALA A 31 11.22 -1.38 9.48
CA ALA A 31 12.33 -2.21 9.97
C ALA A 31 12.66 -3.44 9.09
N GLN A 32 11.75 -3.85 8.21
CA GLN A 32 11.96 -4.93 7.25
C GLN A 32 12.37 -4.41 5.86
N MET A 33 12.36 -3.10 5.67
CA MET A 33 12.63 -2.41 4.40
C MET A 33 14.06 -1.87 4.41
N SER A 34 14.68 -1.76 3.23
CA SER A 34 16.07 -1.35 3.08
C SER A 34 16.19 0.12 2.66
N ASN A 35 17.07 0.87 3.33
CA ASN A 35 17.45 2.23 2.92
C ASN A 35 18.28 2.27 1.62
N ASN A 36 18.75 1.11 1.14
CA ASN A 36 19.37 0.98 -0.18
C ASN A 36 18.32 0.91 -1.31
N ALA A 37 17.05 0.65 -0.98
CA ALA A 37 15.94 0.62 -1.95
C ALA A 37 15.02 1.83 -1.87
N LEU A 38 14.90 2.43 -0.68
CA LEU A 38 13.95 3.50 -0.40
C LEU A 38 14.66 4.67 0.26
N ALA A 39 14.26 5.88 -0.13
CA ALA A 39 14.63 7.08 0.61
C ALA A 39 13.96 7.07 1.99
N GLU A 40 14.62 7.59 3.02
CA GLU A 40 14.03 7.76 4.35
C GLU A 40 12.97 8.88 4.37
N ASN A 41 13.11 9.89 3.52
CA ASN A 41 12.31 11.11 3.52
C ASN A 41 11.65 11.35 2.16
N GLY A 42 10.59 12.17 2.18
CA GLY A 42 9.94 12.67 0.95
C GLY A 42 8.86 11.73 0.39
N HIS A 43 8.34 10.81 1.20
CA HIS A 43 7.15 10.05 0.82
C HIS A 43 5.93 10.96 0.86
N LEU A 44 5.11 10.93 -0.19
CA LEU A 44 4.02 11.87 -0.40
C LEU A 44 2.66 11.17 -0.26
N ILE A 45 1.76 11.76 0.51
CA ILE A 45 0.35 11.36 0.60
C ILE A 45 -0.50 12.54 0.12
N LYS A 46 -1.41 12.25 -0.81
CA LYS A 46 -2.40 13.20 -1.30
C LYS A 46 -3.79 12.64 -1.05
N VAL A 47 -4.65 13.45 -0.46
CA VAL A 47 -6.06 13.11 -0.19
C VAL A 47 -6.94 13.94 -1.13
N TYR A 48 -7.93 13.29 -1.71
CA TYR A 48 -8.88 13.89 -2.66
C TYR A 48 -10.29 13.50 -2.26
N ASP A 49 -11.23 14.44 -2.35
CA ASP A 49 -12.66 14.11 -2.30
C ASP A 49 -13.11 13.59 -3.68
N GLN A 50 -13.89 12.51 -3.70
CA GLN A 50 -14.48 12.01 -4.95
C GLN A 50 -15.70 12.80 -5.40
N ALA A 51 -16.39 13.51 -4.50
CA ALA A 51 -17.54 14.33 -4.83
C ALA A 51 -17.16 15.61 -5.61
N ASP A 52 -15.91 16.08 -5.46
CA ASP A 52 -15.40 17.22 -6.22
C ASP A 52 -15.42 16.98 -7.75
N PRO A 53 -15.73 18.01 -8.56
CA PRO A 53 -15.69 17.91 -10.01
C PRO A 53 -14.27 17.69 -10.54
N GLU A 54 -14.14 17.02 -11.69
CA GLU A 54 -12.84 16.84 -12.36
C GLU A 54 -12.45 18.10 -13.15
N PRO A 55 -11.15 18.51 -13.13
CA PRO A 55 -10.02 17.93 -12.42
C PRO A 55 -10.00 18.29 -10.91
N ARG A 56 -9.77 17.27 -10.07
CA ARG A 56 -9.82 17.40 -8.59
C ARG A 56 -8.49 17.89 -8.01
N GLY A 57 -8.56 18.89 -7.13
CA GLY A 57 -7.43 19.34 -6.30
C GLY A 57 -7.27 18.49 -5.03
N PRO A 58 -6.06 18.35 -4.46
CA PRO A 58 -5.90 17.65 -3.19
C PRO A 58 -6.45 18.48 -2.03
N LEU A 59 -7.28 17.86 -1.17
CA LEU A 59 -7.73 18.45 0.10
C LEU A 59 -6.58 18.57 1.09
N LEU A 60 -5.71 17.55 1.11
CA LEU A 60 -4.53 17.49 1.95
C LEU A 60 -3.37 16.93 1.13
N GLU A 61 -2.21 17.58 1.24
CA GLU A 61 -0.94 17.09 0.74
C GLU A 61 0.06 17.12 1.89
N THR A 62 0.58 15.95 2.26
CA THR A 62 1.53 15.80 3.38
C THR A 62 2.64 14.85 3.01
N THR A 63 3.80 15.03 3.65
CA THR A 63 4.94 14.12 3.52
C THR A 63 5.22 13.41 4.82
N PHE A 64 5.77 12.20 4.74
CA PHE A 64 6.25 11.47 5.91
C PHE A 64 7.63 10.87 5.66
N SER A 65 8.25 10.44 6.76
CA SER A 65 9.53 9.75 6.76
C SER A 65 9.39 8.34 7.32
N MET A 66 10.15 7.42 6.76
CA MET A 66 10.43 6.13 7.38
C MET A 66 11.49 6.34 8.47
N THR A 67 11.33 5.68 9.60
CA THR A 67 12.17 5.92 10.78
C THR A 67 13.02 4.70 11.17
N GLY A 68 12.70 3.53 10.62
CA GLY A 68 13.31 2.26 10.98
C GLY A 68 13.96 1.51 9.82
N LEU A 69 14.20 2.12 8.66
CA LEU A 69 14.79 1.41 7.51
C LEU A 69 16.09 0.68 7.89
N SER A 70 16.22 -0.57 7.47
CA SER A 70 17.41 -1.37 7.69
C SER A 70 18.52 -1.03 6.69
N GLY A 71 19.77 -1.22 7.10
CA GLY A 71 20.95 -1.12 6.22
C GLY A 71 21.20 -2.37 5.37
N ASP A 72 20.26 -3.33 5.33
CA ASP A 72 20.44 -4.58 4.60
C ASP A 72 20.55 -4.35 3.09
N THR A 73 21.18 -5.29 2.39
CA THR A 73 21.12 -5.35 0.93
C THR A 73 19.66 -5.35 0.47
N ALA A 74 19.30 -4.48 -0.46
CA ALA A 74 17.95 -4.43 -1.00
C ALA A 74 17.63 -5.65 -1.88
N LEU A 75 16.38 -6.13 -1.83
CA LEU A 75 15.80 -6.89 -2.94
C LEU A 75 15.59 -5.96 -4.14
N PRO A 76 15.48 -6.49 -5.38
CA PRO A 76 15.18 -5.67 -6.56
C PRO A 76 13.92 -4.82 -6.34
N ALA A 77 13.93 -3.57 -6.81
CA ALA A 77 12.85 -2.61 -6.54
C ALA A 77 11.48 -3.04 -7.13
N GLU A 78 11.49 -3.94 -8.11
CA GLU A 78 10.29 -4.52 -8.70
C GLU A 78 9.66 -5.61 -7.82
N VAL A 79 10.39 -6.16 -6.83
CA VAL A 79 9.89 -7.18 -5.91
C VAL A 79 9.01 -6.51 -4.86
N ALA A 80 7.77 -6.97 -4.79
CA ALA A 80 6.78 -6.51 -3.82
C ALA A 80 6.19 -7.69 -3.05
N LEU A 81 5.81 -7.43 -1.80
CA LEU A 81 4.90 -8.29 -1.06
C LEU A 81 3.54 -7.61 -1.07
N VAL A 82 2.50 -8.39 -1.37
CA VAL A 82 1.17 -7.84 -1.64
C VAL A 82 0.25 -8.23 -0.51
N ALA A 83 -0.40 -7.22 0.05
CA ALA A 83 -1.56 -7.45 0.88
C ALA A 83 -2.83 -7.25 0.08
N SER A 84 -3.66 -8.27 0.07
CA SER A 84 -4.96 -8.26 -0.58
C SER A 84 -6.05 -8.08 0.46
N PHE A 85 -7.12 -7.37 0.10
CA PHE A 85 -8.28 -7.17 0.96
C PHE A 85 -9.54 -7.13 0.12
N GLN A 86 -10.67 -7.51 0.70
CA GLN A 86 -11.93 -7.55 -0.02
C GLN A 86 -13.13 -7.23 0.87
N ALA A 87 -14.21 -6.81 0.23
CA ALA A 87 -15.54 -6.78 0.80
C ALA A 87 -16.24 -8.15 0.64
N ASP A 88 -17.33 -8.35 1.37
CA ASP A 88 -18.14 -9.57 1.25
C ASP A 88 -18.65 -9.77 -0.19
N PRO A 89 -18.71 -11.03 -0.68
CA PRO A 89 -19.30 -11.34 -1.96
C PRO A 89 -20.76 -10.88 -2.04
N GLN A 90 -21.16 -10.37 -3.20
CA GLN A 90 -22.53 -9.94 -3.46
C GLN A 90 -23.02 -10.62 -4.74
N SER A 91 -24.22 -11.21 -4.69
CA SER A 91 -24.84 -11.88 -5.85
C SER A 91 -24.95 -10.92 -7.03
N GLY A 92 -24.56 -11.39 -8.22
CA GLY A 92 -24.56 -10.58 -9.45
C GLY A 92 -23.41 -9.59 -9.59
N VAL A 93 -22.50 -9.45 -8.61
CA VAL A 93 -21.35 -8.52 -8.68
C VAL A 93 -20.04 -9.30 -8.73
N PRO A 94 -19.21 -9.12 -9.78
CA PRO A 94 -17.89 -9.77 -9.84
C PRO A 94 -17.00 -9.38 -8.64
N GLN A 95 -16.50 -10.37 -7.90
CA GLN A 95 -15.67 -10.14 -6.71
C GLN A 95 -14.38 -9.37 -7.01
N ALA A 96 -13.88 -9.44 -8.24
CA ALA A 96 -12.73 -8.66 -8.70
C ALA A 96 -12.94 -7.14 -8.56
N ARG A 97 -14.19 -6.64 -8.58
CA ARG A 97 -14.51 -5.21 -8.37
C ARG A 97 -14.58 -4.81 -6.90
N ARG A 98 -14.53 -5.80 -5.99
CA ARG A 98 -14.68 -5.65 -4.54
C ARG A 98 -13.41 -6.04 -3.79
N ARG A 99 -12.31 -6.28 -4.52
CA ARG A 99 -11.00 -6.64 -3.99
C ARG A 99 -9.98 -5.57 -4.35
N GLY A 100 -9.19 -5.15 -3.37
CA GLY A 100 -8.06 -4.25 -3.54
C GLY A 100 -6.74 -4.93 -3.15
N ARG A 101 -5.63 -4.27 -3.50
CA ARG A 101 -4.27 -4.71 -3.21
C ARG A 101 -3.42 -3.52 -2.82
N ILE A 102 -2.67 -3.65 -1.73
CA ILE A 102 -1.56 -2.77 -1.38
C ILE A 102 -0.29 -3.53 -1.77
N TYR A 103 0.47 -2.95 -2.68
CA TYR A 103 1.80 -3.45 -3.00
C TYR A 103 2.77 -2.75 -2.05
N VAL A 104 3.68 -3.48 -1.44
CA VAL A 104 4.78 -2.90 -0.64
C VAL A 104 6.08 -3.44 -1.18
N SER A 105 7.05 -2.57 -1.45
CA SER A 105 8.34 -2.87 -2.10
C SER A 105 9.48 -2.31 -1.26
N GLY A 106 10.73 -2.53 -1.70
CA GLY A 106 11.91 -2.03 -1.01
C GLY A 106 12.33 -2.86 0.20
N TRP A 107 12.03 -4.15 0.18
CA TRP A 107 12.38 -5.10 1.23
C TRP A 107 13.88 -5.35 1.30
N GLY A 108 14.39 -5.59 2.51
CA GLY A 108 15.76 -6.08 2.70
C GLY A 108 15.89 -7.55 2.28
N ALA A 109 17.04 -7.96 1.77
CA ALA A 109 17.32 -9.34 1.37
C ALA A 109 17.18 -10.31 2.55
N ALA A 110 17.37 -9.83 3.77
CA ALA A 110 17.14 -10.58 4.99
C ALA A 110 15.68 -11.04 5.17
N THR A 111 14.71 -10.45 4.45
CA THR A 111 13.32 -10.89 4.49
C THR A 111 13.02 -12.04 3.54
N ASN A 112 13.97 -12.45 2.71
CA ASN A 112 13.84 -13.60 1.83
C ASN A 112 14.24 -14.89 2.58
N ALA A 113 13.41 -15.92 2.47
CA ALA A 113 13.70 -17.25 2.98
C ALA A 113 14.60 -18.03 2.01
N PRO A 114 15.29 -19.11 2.46
CA PRO A 114 16.17 -19.89 1.60
C PRO A 114 15.52 -20.49 0.36
N ASP A 115 14.20 -20.67 0.37
CA ASP A 115 13.40 -21.19 -0.76
C ASP A 115 12.98 -20.09 -1.77
N GLY A 116 13.43 -18.85 -1.57
CA GLY A 116 13.11 -17.71 -2.43
C GLY A 116 11.75 -17.06 -2.16
N ARG A 117 11.08 -17.41 -1.05
CA ARG A 117 9.80 -16.81 -0.65
C ARG A 117 9.98 -15.75 0.45
N PRO A 118 8.97 -14.89 0.71
CA PRO A 118 8.98 -14.05 1.90
C PRO A 118 9.06 -14.88 3.18
N LYS A 119 9.88 -14.46 4.15
CA LYS A 119 9.92 -15.08 5.48
C LYS A 119 8.56 -14.95 6.17
N GLN A 120 8.18 -15.98 6.93
CA GLN A 120 6.93 -15.97 7.71
C GLN A 120 6.84 -14.77 8.66
N THR A 121 7.96 -14.33 9.24
CA THR A 121 8.01 -13.14 10.10
C THR A 121 7.61 -11.87 9.36
N LEU A 122 8.05 -11.69 8.12
CA LEU A 122 7.65 -10.56 7.28
C LEU A 122 6.16 -10.63 6.93
N ILE A 123 5.66 -11.81 6.54
CA ILE A 123 4.24 -12.01 6.22
C ILE A 123 3.37 -11.65 7.43
N THR A 124 3.74 -12.14 8.62
CA THR A 124 3.04 -11.83 9.87
C THR A 124 3.12 -10.34 10.20
N ALA A 125 4.28 -9.69 10.04
CA ALA A 125 4.42 -8.26 10.28
C ALA A 125 3.52 -7.43 9.36
N LEU A 126 3.50 -7.72 8.05
CA LEU A 126 2.63 -7.02 7.10
C LEU A 126 1.14 -7.28 7.38
N ASN A 127 0.77 -8.51 7.73
CA ASN A 127 -0.61 -8.84 8.06
C ASN A 127 -1.08 -8.10 9.32
N ASN A 128 -0.24 -8.04 10.36
CA ASN A 128 -0.52 -7.31 11.59
C ASN A 128 -0.64 -5.80 11.31
N ALA A 129 0.27 -5.22 10.52
CA ALA A 129 0.23 -3.80 10.18
C ALA A 129 -1.08 -3.41 9.46
N ILE A 130 -1.61 -4.30 8.62
CA ILE A 130 -2.87 -4.05 7.90
C ILE A 130 -4.10 -4.24 8.77
N ALA A 131 -4.07 -5.23 9.66
CA ALA A 131 -5.09 -5.36 10.69
C ALA A 131 -5.12 -4.11 11.59
N SER A 132 -3.97 -3.62 12.02
CA SER A 132 -3.83 -2.37 12.77
C SER A 132 -4.36 -1.17 11.98
N LEU A 133 -4.01 -1.02 10.69
CA LEU A 133 -4.57 0.04 9.84
C LEU A 133 -6.11 0.00 9.84
N GLN A 134 -6.71 -1.19 9.69
CA GLN A 134 -8.17 -1.31 9.72
C GLN A 134 -8.76 -0.89 11.07
N THR A 135 -8.13 -1.29 12.17
CA THR A 135 -8.53 -0.88 13.53
C THR A 135 -8.41 0.62 13.73
N ASP A 136 -7.29 1.21 13.32
CA ASP A 136 -7.01 2.64 13.47
C ASP A 136 -8.02 3.47 12.67
N ILE A 137 -8.30 3.08 11.42
CA ILE A 137 -9.32 3.76 10.60
C ILE A 137 -10.70 3.68 11.24
N PHE A 138 -11.09 2.51 11.76
CA PHE A 138 -12.37 2.36 12.43
C PHE A 138 -12.48 3.24 13.70
N ALA A 139 -11.35 3.47 14.40
CA ALA A 139 -11.29 4.30 15.60
C ALA A 139 -11.33 5.81 15.34
N ILE A 140 -11.11 6.28 14.10
CA ILE A 140 -11.22 7.70 13.73
C ILE A 140 -12.67 8.20 13.84
N GLY A 141 -13.63 7.31 13.59
CA GLY A 141 -15.05 7.62 13.64
C GLY A 141 -15.70 7.23 14.97
N THR A 142 -16.76 7.95 15.37
CA THR A 142 -17.55 7.59 16.56
C THR A 142 -19.04 7.72 16.27
N GLY A 143 -19.84 6.81 16.83
CA GLY A 143 -21.30 6.84 16.68
C GLY A 143 -21.74 6.69 15.22
N THR A 144 -22.40 7.71 14.68
CA THR A 144 -22.88 7.73 13.29
C THR A 144 -21.85 8.26 12.29
N ASP A 145 -20.77 8.90 12.75
CA ASP A 145 -19.66 9.40 11.92
C ASP A 145 -18.56 8.34 11.84
N LEU A 146 -18.84 7.22 11.17
CA LEU A 146 -17.87 6.13 11.02
C LEU A 146 -17.00 6.36 9.78
N VAL A 147 -15.68 6.25 9.95
CA VAL A 147 -14.75 6.16 8.82
C VAL A 147 -14.57 4.69 8.45
N LEU A 148 -14.92 4.35 7.21
CA LEU A 148 -14.81 2.99 6.70
C LEU A 148 -13.71 2.92 5.66
N TRP A 149 -12.80 1.95 5.78
CA TRP A 149 -11.90 1.58 4.70
C TRP A 149 -12.61 0.62 3.73
N GLY A 150 -12.45 0.84 2.42
CA GLY A 150 -13.15 0.09 1.39
C GLY A 150 -12.42 -0.02 0.06
N VAL A 151 -13.10 -0.64 -0.88
CA VAL A 151 -12.79 -0.62 -2.31
C VAL A 151 -13.83 0.25 -2.98
N TYR A 152 -13.38 1.27 -3.71
CA TYR A 152 -14.25 2.08 -4.55
C TYR A 152 -14.10 1.66 -6.02
N SER A 153 -15.23 1.39 -6.67
CA SER A 153 -15.28 1.07 -8.09
C SER A 153 -15.81 2.26 -8.88
N ARG A 154 -14.95 2.89 -9.67
CA ARG A 154 -15.34 3.98 -10.59
C ARG A 154 -16.32 3.55 -11.66
N THR A 155 -16.36 2.26 -12.00
CA THR A 155 -17.26 1.73 -13.03
C THR A 155 -18.70 1.63 -12.53
N SER A 156 -18.90 1.26 -11.27
CA SER A 156 -20.23 1.15 -10.67
C SER A 156 -20.56 2.29 -9.71
N ASP A 157 -19.68 3.28 -9.62
CA ASP A 157 -19.76 4.40 -8.68
C ASP A 157 -20.18 3.96 -7.27
N SER A 158 -19.48 2.94 -6.76
CA SER A 158 -19.89 2.29 -5.53
C SER A 158 -18.72 1.96 -4.62
N PHE A 159 -18.97 2.16 -3.33
CA PHE A 159 -18.05 1.85 -2.25
C PHE A 159 -18.43 0.52 -1.60
N ALA A 160 -17.45 -0.37 -1.43
CA ALA A 160 -17.62 -1.63 -0.74
C ALA A 160 -16.67 -1.69 0.47
N LYS A 161 -17.23 -1.68 1.68
CA LYS A 161 -16.48 -1.79 2.94
C LYS A 161 -15.70 -3.11 2.97
N ILE A 162 -14.40 -3.05 3.30
CA ILE A 162 -13.61 -4.26 3.47
C ILE A 162 -14.06 -5.06 4.69
N THR A 163 -14.02 -6.38 4.61
CA THR A 163 -14.39 -7.29 5.70
C THR A 163 -13.27 -8.23 6.10
N ASN A 164 -12.33 -8.52 5.18
CA ASN A 164 -11.13 -9.28 5.48
C ASN A 164 -9.96 -8.91 4.55
N GLY A 165 -8.77 -9.37 4.94
CA GLY A 165 -7.54 -9.25 4.16
C GLY A 165 -6.57 -10.40 4.44
N TRP A 166 -5.57 -10.54 3.58
CA TRP A 166 -4.53 -11.56 3.68
C TRP A 166 -3.25 -11.10 2.97
N VAL A 167 -2.14 -11.75 3.31
CA VAL A 167 -0.85 -11.59 2.64
C VAL A 167 -0.44 -12.96 2.10
N ASP A 168 -0.21 -13.04 0.80
CA ASP A 168 0.20 -14.29 0.15
C ASP A 168 1.68 -14.58 0.42
N ASN A 169 2.05 -15.85 0.59
CA ASN A 169 3.46 -16.28 0.73
C ASN A 169 4.15 -16.39 -0.64
N SER A 170 4.15 -15.30 -1.38
CA SER A 170 4.84 -15.16 -2.66
C SER A 170 5.17 -13.70 -2.93
N TRP A 171 6.36 -13.47 -3.47
CA TRP A 171 6.70 -12.20 -4.07
C TRP A 171 5.83 -11.95 -5.32
N ASP A 172 5.36 -10.71 -5.48
CA ASP A 172 4.80 -10.21 -6.73
C ASP A 172 5.84 -9.30 -7.41
N THR A 173 5.75 -9.14 -8.72
CA THR A 173 6.67 -8.31 -9.49
C THR A 173 5.91 -7.15 -10.12
N GLN A 174 6.28 -5.92 -9.76
CA GLN A 174 5.69 -4.73 -10.34
C GLN A 174 6.40 -4.35 -11.64
N ARG A 175 5.98 -4.95 -12.76
CA ARG A 175 6.58 -4.81 -14.10
C ARG A 175 6.78 -3.37 -14.64
N ARG A 176 6.20 -2.35 -14.00
CA ARG A 176 6.19 -0.96 -14.48
C ARG A 176 7.01 0.01 -13.61
N ARG A 177 7.76 -0.49 -12.62
CA ARG A 177 8.47 0.35 -11.64
C ARG A 177 9.97 0.06 -11.57
N GLY A 178 10.56 -0.37 -12.69
CA GLY A 178 12.01 -0.54 -12.76
C GLY A 178 12.74 0.79 -12.61
N ILE A 179 13.87 0.75 -11.91
CA ILE A 179 14.78 1.90 -11.77
C ILE A 179 15.30 2.25 -13.17
N SER A 180 15.38 3.54 -13.48
CA SER A 180 15.99 3.98 -14.74
C SER A 180 17.43 3.43 -14.82
N PRO A 181 17.80 2.72 -15.91
CA PRO A 181 19.13 2.14 -16.02
C PRO A 181 20.17 3.26 -16.01
N THR A 182 21.18 3.12 -15.13
CA THR A 182 22.30 4.07 -15.04
C THR A 182 23.31 3.87 -16.16
N ALA A 183 23.40 2.65 -16.71
CA ALA A 183 24.25 2.30 -17.82
C ALA A 183 23.55 1.27 -18.74
N ARG A 184 23.93 1.25 -20.01
CA ARG A 184 23.54 0.22 -20.98
C ARG A 184 24.79 -0.26 -21.71
N THR A 185 25.05 -1.56 -21.67
CA THR A 185 26.11 -2.17 -22.48
C THR A 185 25.49 -2.72 -23.74
N THR A 186 25.92 -2.23 -24.90
CA THR A 186 25.49 -2.73 -26.21
C THR A 186 26.49 -3.76 -26.71
N TRP A 187 26.02 -4.83 -27.35
CA TRP A 187 26.87 -5.73 -28.11
C TRP A 187 26.81 -5.35 -29.59
N THR A 188 27.95 -5.46 -30.28
CA THR A 188 28.02 -5.36 -31.74
C THR A 188 28.12 -6.76 -32.31
N GLN A 189 27.39 -7.04 -33.39
CA GLN A 189 27.55 -8.28 -34.13
C GLN A 189 28.99 -8.37 -34.66
N LEU A 190 29.66 -9.49 -34.39
CA LEU A 190 30.94 -9.80 -35.02
C LEU A 190 30.68 -10.11 -36.51
N PRO A 191 31.60 -9.71 -37.42
CA PRO A 191 31.41 -9.85 -38.86
C PRO A 191 31.12 -11.29 -39.31
#